data_AF-A0A1G9A717-F1
#
_entry.id   AF-A0A1G9A717-F1
#
_cell.length_a   1.000
_cell.length_b   1.000
_cell.length_c   1.000
_cell.angle_alpha   90.00
_cell.angle_beta   90.00
_cell.angle_gamma   90.00
#
_symmetry.space_group_name_H-M   'P 1'
#
loop_
_entity.id
_entity.type
_entity.pdbx_description
1 polymer ?
#
loop_
_entity_poly.entity_id
_entity_poly.type
_entity_poly.pdbx_seq_one_letter_code
_entity_poly.pdbx_strand_id
1 'polypeptide(L)'
;MHRFKDKEFVIKALSKNGLDLEYADDSFQNDPYLVLIALLQNIKSYQFASEELQKFINKDNPIDSLIHFIQLTELHTKLHNQLPNNSTQIKSISKL
;
A
#
# COMPACT_ATOMS: atom_id res chain seq x y z
N MET A 1 1.95 -17.22 -17.18
CA MET A 1 1.17 -17.35 -15.92
C MET A 1 0.00 -16.39 -16.03
N HIS A 2 -1.24 -16.85 -15.88
CA HIS A 2 -2.42 -15.96 -15.89
C HIS A 2 -2.57 -15.37 -14.49
N ARG A 3 -2.67 -14.04 -14.39
CA ARG A 3 -2.88 -13.32 -13.12
C ARG A 3 -4.33 -12.87 -13.00
N PHE A 4 -4.88 -12.90 -11.79
CA PHE A 4 -6.25 -12.47 -11.52
C PHE A 4 -6.34 -10.94 -11.44
N LYS A 5 -7.26 -10.36 -12.23
CA LYS A 5 -7.46 -8.91 -12.38
C LYS A 5 -8.82 -8.41 -11.87
N ASP A 6 -9.72 -9.32 -11.51
CA ASP A 6 -11.00 -8.96 -10.91
C ASP A 6 -10.79 -8.69 -9.41
N LYS A 7 -10.94 -7.43 -9.01
CA LYS A 7 -10.71 -6.99 -7.63
C LYS A 7 -11.64 -7.68 -6.64
N GLU A 8 -12.92 -7.88 -6.97
CA GLU A 8 -13.86 -8.55 -6.06
C GLU A 8 -13.52 -10.02 -5.89
N PHE A 9 -13.17 -10.68 -6.99
CA PHE A 9 -12.70 -12.06 -6.95
C PHE A 9 -11.43 -12.18 -6.09
N VAL A 10 -10.45 -11.31 -6.30
CA VAL A 10 -9.19 -11.31 -5.55
C VAL A 10 -9.45 -11.07 -4.06
N ILE A 11 -10.30 -10.10 -3.68
CA ILE A 11 -10.65 -9.88 -2.27
C ILE A 11 -11.27 -11.16 -1.67
N LYS A 12 -12.19 -11.82 -2.37
CA LYS A 12 -12.82 -13.07 -1.90
C LYS A 12 -11.81 -14.20 -1.75
N ALA A 13 -10.86 -14.31 -2.66
CA ALA A 13 -9.78 -15.30 -2.61
C ALA A 13 -8.84 -15.03 -1.42
N LEU A 14 -8.32 -13.81 -1.31
CA LEU A 14 -7.44 -13.38 -0.22
C LEU A 14 -8.10 -13.57 1.14
N SER A 15 -9.40 -13.25 1.26
CA SER A 15 -10.17 -13.45 2.49
C SER A 15 -10.30 -14.91 2.91
N LYS A 16 -10.14 -15.87 1.99
CA LYS A 16 -10.12 -17.31 2.29
C LYS A 16 -8.71 -17.81 2.54
N ASN A 17 -7.74 -17.36 1.74
CA ASN A 17 -6.34 -17.73 1.83
C ASN A 17 -5.44 -16.56 1.42
N GLY A 18 -4.68 -16.00 2.38
CA GLY A 18 -3.79 -14.89 2.11
C GLY A 18 -2.67 -15.20 1.10
N LEU A 19 -2.31 -16.48 0.92
CA LEU A 19 -1.29 -16.88 -0.06
C LEU A 19 -1.77 -16.74 -1.51
N ASP A 20 -3.08 -16.61 -1.75
CA ASP A 20 -3.63 -16.43 -3.11
C ASP A 20 -3.17 -15.09 -3.74
N LEU A 21 -2.53 -14.20 -2.96
CA LEU A 21 -1.84 -13.01 -3.44
C LEU A 21 -0.77 -13.32 -4.50
N GLU A 22 -0.14 -14.51 -4.45
CA GLU A 22 0.81 -14.98 -5.46
C GLU A 22 0.25 -14.96 -6.89
N TYR A 23 -1.06 -15.19 -7.03
CA TYR A 23 -1.74 -15.28 -8.32
C TYR A 23 -2.41 -13.96 -8.74
N ALA A 24 -2.39 -12.94 -7.87
CA ALA A 24 -2.95 -11.64 -8.18
C ALA A 24 -2.11 -10.89 -9.22
N ASP A 25 -2.75 -9.98 -9.94
CA ASP A 25 -2.04 -9.04 -10.82
C ASP A 25 -1.00 -8.23 -10.04
N ASP A 26 0.08 -7.83 -10.71
CA ASP A 26 1.15 -7.03 -10.09
C ASP A 26 0.60 -5.73 -9.47
N SER A 27 -0.44 -5.13 -10.09
CA SER A 27 -1.12 -3.96 -9.53
C SER A 27 -1.77 -4.21 -8.17
N PHE A 28 -2.22 -5.44 -7.90
CA PHE A 28 -2.80 -5.84 -6.62
C PHE A 28 -1.75 -6.27 -5.60
N GLN A 29 -0.65 -6.88 -6.05
CA GLN A 29 0.52 -7.11 -5.21
C GLN A 29 1.16 -5.79 -4.74
N ASN A 30 0.94 -4.70 -5.49
CA ASN A 30 1.34 -3.35 -5.13
C ASN A 30 0.25 -2.53 -4.41
N ASP A 31 -0.95 -3.06 -4.19
CA ASP A 31 -2.01 -2.37 -3.44
C ASP A 31 -1.84 -2.68 -1.94
N PRO A 32 -1.43 -1.71 -1.10
CA PRO A 32 -1.16 -1.98 0.32
C PRO A 32 -2.39 -2.46 1.09
N TYR A 33 -3.61 -2.14 0.64
CA TYR A 33 -4.83 -2.63 1.27
C TYR A 33 -5.11 -4.10 0.94
N LEU A 34 -4.85 -4.51 -0.31
CA LEU A 34 -4.99 -5.92 -0.69
C LEU A 34 -3.91 -6.78 -0.04
N VAL A 35 -2.68 -6.28 0.05
CA VAL A 35 -1.60 -6.93 0.81
C VAL A 35 -1.98 -7.03 2.29
N LEU A 36 -2.59 -6.01 2.89
CA LEU A 36 -3.06 -6.07 4.28
C LEU A 36 -4.13 -7.16 4.48
N ILE A 37 -5.11 -7.28 3.57
CA ILE A 37 -6.11 -8.37 3.62
C ILE A 37 -5.41 -9.74 3.58
N ALA A 38 -4.40 -9.89 2.72
CA ALA A 38 -3.63 -11.12 2.62
C ALA A 38 -2.86 -11.44 3.92
N LEU A 39 -2.22 -10.43 4.53
CA LEU A 39 -1.47 -10.59 5.78
C LEU A 39 -2.35 -11.01 6.96
N LEU A 40 -3.55 -10.43 7.05
CA LEU A 40 -4.53 -10.77 8.08
C LEU A 40 -4.92 -12.26 8.04
N GLN A 41 -4.96 -12.85 6.85
CA GLN A 41 -5.27 -14.28 6.68
C GLN A 41 -4.05 -15.19 6.80
N ASN A 42 -2.90 -14.76 6.30
CA ASN A 42 -1.65 -15.47 6.45
C ASN A 42 -0.47 -14.51 6.37
N ILE A 43 0.24 -14.33 7.48
CA ILE A 43 1.39 -13.41 7.54
C ILE A 43 2.43 -13.73 6.47
N LYS A 44 2.61 -14.99 6.05
CA LYS A 44 3.59 -15.38 5.02
C LYS A 44 3.26 -14.84 3.62
N SER A 45 2.07 -14.28 3.42
CA SER A 45 1.71 -13.63 2.15
C SER A 45 2.56 -12.40 1.83
N TYR A 46 3.27 -11.82 2.81
CA TYR A 46 4.16 -10.68 2.58
C TYR A 46 5.20 -10.93 1.47
N GLN A 47 5.63 -12.18 1.27
CA GLN A 47 6.60 -12.55 0.24
C GLN A 47 6.09 -12.31 -1.19
N PHE A 48 4.77 -12.16 -1.36
CA PHE A 48 4.11 -11.92 -2.64
C PHE A 48 3.67 -10.45 -2.82
N ALA A 49 3.90 -9.59 -1.83
CA ALA A 49 3.75 -8.16 -2.03
C ALA A 49 4.79 -7.64 -3.02
N SER A 50 4.57 -6.48 -3.62
CA SER A 50 5.56 -5.84 -4.48
C SER A 50 6.88 -5.61 -3.73
N GLU A 51 8.00 -5.59 -4.45
CA GLU A 51 9.32 -5.31 -3.87
C GLU A 51 9.36 -3.98 -3.10
N GLU A 52 8.55 -3.00 -3.52
CA GLU A 52 8.42 -1.72 -2.83
C GLU A 52 7.73 -1.88 -1.47
N LEU A 53 6.58 -2.56 -1.42
CA LEU A 53 5.87 -2.78 -0.16
C LEU A 53 6.65 -3.67 0.80
N GLN A 54 7.38 -4.68 0.30
CA GLN A 54 8.21 -5.55 1.13
C GLN A 54 9.25 -4.78 1.96
N LYS A 55 9.72 -3.61 1.49
CA LYS A 55 10.68 -2.77 2.25
C LYS A 55 10.08 -2.17 3.53
N PHE A 56 8.75 -1.98 3.56
CA PHE A 56 8.03 -1.42 4.70
C PHE A 56 7.45 -2.49 5.63
N ILE A 57 7.42 -3.76 5.20
CA ILE A 57 6.87 -4.86 5.98
C ILE A 57 7.98 -5.49 6.83
N ASN A 58 7.95 -5.27 8.15
CA ASN A 58 8.83 -5.96 9.09
C ASN A 58 8.39 -7.42 9.28
N LYS A 59 9.30 -8.38 9.12
CA LYS A 59 9.01 -9.82 9.26
C LYS A 59 8.56 -10.22 10.66
N ASP A 60 9.01 -9.52 11.70
CA ASP A 60 8.65 -9.80 13.09
C ASP A 60 7.24 -9.29 13.43
N ASN A 61 6.79 -8.24 12.72
CA ASN A 61 5.44 -7.71 12.86
C ASN A 61 4.91 -7.11 11.54
N PRO A 62 4.50 -7.98 10.59
CA PRO A 62 4.14 -7.54 9.24
C PRO A 62 2.91 -6.64 9.17
N ILE A 63 1.90 -6.98 9.97
CA ILE A 63 0.59 -6.31 9.95
C ILE A 63 0.74 -4.87 10.50
N ASP A 64 1.33 -4.71 11.69
CA ASP A 64 1.44 -3.38 12.30
C ASP A 64 2.36 -2.46 11.48
N SER A 65 3.43 -3.01 10.89
CA SER A 65 4.34 -2.23 10.04
C SER A 65 3.64 -1.70 8.79
N LEU A 66 2.82 -2.55 8.13
CA LEU A 66 2.06 -2.14 6.95
C LEU A 66 0.95 -1.15 7.31
N ILE A 67 0.24 -1.36 8.43
CA ILE A 67 -0.75 -0.41 8.94
C ILE A 67 -0.09 0.95 9.20
N HIS A 68 1.07 0.97 9.84
CA HIS A 68 1.81 2.19 10.11
C HIS A 68 2.20 2.92 8.81
N PHE A 69 2.70 2.19 7.81
CA PHE A 69 2.98 2.74 6.47
C PHE A 69 1.72 3.35 5.83
N ILE A 70 0.60 2.64 5.83
CA ILE A 70 -0.68 3.14 5.27
C ILE A 70 -1.10 4.43 5.98
N GLN A 71 -1.07 4.46 7.31
CA GLN A 71 -1.44 5.64 8.08
C GLN A 71 -0.54 6.85 7.80
N LEU A 72 0.79 6.64 7.70
CA LEU A 72 1.73 7.71 7.35
C LEU A 72 1.47 8.27 5.94
N THR A 73 1.20 7.40 4.96
CA THR A 73 0.91 7.84 3.57
C THR A 73 -0.41 8.62 3.48
N GLU A 74 -1.44 8.19 4.22
CA GLU A 74 -2.69 8.93 4.32
C GLU A 74 -2.50 10.29 5.00
N LEU A 75 -1.77 10.34 6.12
CA LEU A 75 -1.51 11.57 6.86
C LEU A 75 -0.75 12.57 5.98
N HIS A 76 0.31 12.13 5.30
CA HIS A 76 1.07 12.97 4.37
C HIS A 76 0.17 13.53 3.27
N THR A 77 -0.66 12.69 2.66
CA THR A 77 -1.61 13.11 1.62
C THR A 77 -2.62 14.14 2.14
N LYS A 78 -3.19 13.92 3.34
CA LYS A 78 -4.13 14.85 3.99
C LYS A 78 -3.47 16.20 4.27
N LEU A 79 -2.24 16.21 4.81
CA LEU A 79 -1.49 17.44 5.07
C LEU A 79 -1.13 18.19 3.79
N HIS A 80 -0.71 17.49 2.73
CA HIS A 80 -0.39 18.08 1.44
C HIS A 80 -1.62 18.73 0.78
N ASN A 81 -2.78 18.07 0.86
CA ASN A 81 -4.03 18.57 0.27
C ASN A 81 -4.69 19.70 1.10
N GLN A 82 -4.31 19.86 2.37
CA GLN A 82 -4.80 20.92 3.26
C GLN A 82 -3.95 22.20 3.21
N LEU A 83 -2.71 22.12 2.71
CA LEU A 83 -1.87 23.30 2.48
C LEU A 83 -2.12 23.81 1.05
N PRO A 84 -2.54 25.06 0.84
CA PRO A 84 -2.55 25.63 -0.51
C PRO A 84 -1.11 25.55 -1.05
N ASN A 85 -0.96 25.18 -2.32
CA ASN A 85 0.31 25.13 -3.01
C ASN A 85 1.01 26.51 -2.96
N ASN A 86 1.80 26.76 -1.92
CA ASN A 86 2.56 27.99 -1.72
C ASN A 86 3.74 28.14 -2.69
N SER A 87 3.88 27.26 -3.69
CA SER A 87 4.82 27.42 -4.80
C SER A 87 4.53 28.67 -5.65
N THR A 88 3.36 29.29 -5.50
CA THR A 88 3.04 30.57 -6.16
C THR A 88 3.46 31.80 -5.35
N GLN A 89 3.74 31.68 -4.04
CA GLN A 89 4.06 32.84 -3.18
C GLN A 89 5.57 33.09 -2.99
N ILE A 90 6.42 32.11 -3.29
CA ILE A 90 7.88 32.26 -3.12
C ILE A 90 8.51 33.12 -4.25
N LYS A 91 7.82 33.33 -5.39
CA LYS A 91 8.31 34.22 -6.46
C LYS A 91 8.23 35.72 -6.15
N SER A 92 7.62 36.12 -5.03
CA SER A 92 7.44 37.54 -4.68
C SER A 92 8.37 38.05 -3.58
N ILE A 93 9.20 37.19 -2.96
CA ILE A 93 10.10 37.60 -1.87
C ILE A 93 11.54 37.86 -2.36
N SER A 94 11.87 37.53 -3.61
CA SER A 94 13.17 37.86 -4.23
C SER A 94 13.17 39.18 -5.01
N LYS A 95 12.27 40.13 -4.69
CA LYS A 95 12.19 41.45 -5.35
C LYS A 95 12.12 42.65 -4.40
N LEU A 96 12.72 42.53 -3.22
CA LEU A 96 13.08 43.67 -2.37
C LEU A 96 14.59 43.66 -2.12
#